data_AF-A0A1G8LKR5-F1
#
_entry.id   AF-A0A1G8LKR5-F1
#
_cell.length_a   1.000
_cell.length_b   1.000
_cell.length_c   1.000
_cell.angle_alpha   90.00
_cell.angle_beta   90.00
_cell.angle_gamma   90.00
#
_symmetry.space_group_name_H-M   'P 1'
#
loop_
_entity.id
_entity.type
_entity.pdbx_description
1 polymer ?
#
loop_
_entity_poly.entity_id
_entity_poly.type
_entity_poly.pdbx_seq_one_letter_code
_entity_poly.pdbx_strand_id
1 'polypeptide(L)'
;MARHRRRLGAGLEVAKPSDLGARRVDRVNGMKKSHGPDFRRQLKPLMECGVCRGAGCTKGVFFHIDCEACNASGWICQATGEALPLEELVPQLSMRLRNVTAQLSRTRQAQGGAHEQYEQNNQCGAGRTNFTGD
;
A
#
# COMPACT_ATOMS: atom_id res chain seq x y z
N MET A 1 9.59 51.05 45.00
CA MET A 1 8.36 51.87 44.94
C MET A 1 7.19 50.96 44.56
N ALA A 2 6.14 50.92 45.41
CA ALA A 2 4.78 50.36 45.23
C ALA A 2 4.65 48.89 44.75
N ARG A 3 4.26 47.85 45.53
CA ARG A 3 3.10 47.59 46.42
C ARG A 3 1.72 47.90 45.81
N HIS A 4 0.96 46.84 45.47
CA HIS A 4 -0.50 46.62 45.61
C HIS A 4 -0.78 45.20 45.06
N ARG A 5 -1.18 44.13 45.75
CA ARG A 5 -2.11 43.79 46.86
C ARG A 5 -3.62 43.86 46.53
N ARG A 6 -4.25 42.66 46.59
CA ARG A 6 -5.69 42.27 46.75
C ARG A 6 -6.48 42.16 45.43
N ARG A 7 -7.35 41.17 45.19
CA ARG A 7 -8.33 40.40 46.00
C ARG A 7 -8.36 38.93 45.48
N LEU A 8 -8.52 37.82 46.21
CA LEU A 8 -9.51 37.35 47.22
C LEU A 8 -10.99 37.42 46.81
N GLY A 9 -11.50 36.30 46.31
CA GLY A 9 -12.91 35.85 46.31
C GLY A 9 -12.90 34.38 45.87
N ALA A 10 -13.03 33.39 46.77
CA ALA A 10 -14.23 32.95 47.49
C ALA A 10 -15.30 32.40 46.52
N GLY A 11 -15.49 31.08 46.54
CA GLY A 11 -16.49 30.38 45.73
C GLY A 11 -16.26 28.87 45.70
N LEU A 12 -16.23 28.24 46.88
CA LEU A 12 -16.27 26.79 47.04
C LEU A 12 -17.72 26.35 46.90
N GLU A 13 -18.14 25.90 45.72
CA GLU A 13 -19.41 25.18 45.56
C GLU A 13 -19.13 23.69 45.36
N VAL A 14 -19.50 22.94 46.40
CA VAL A 14 -19.47 21.49 46.49
C VAL A 14 -20.68 20.96 45.73
N ALA A 15 -20.47 20.42 44.52
CA ALA A 15 -21.50 19.68 43.81
C ALA A 15 -21.66 18.28 44.43
N LYS A 16 -22.89 17.95 44.83
CA LYS A 16 -23.24 16.66 45.44
C LYS A 16 -23.30 15.51 44.42
N PRO A 17 -23.04 14.27 44.88
CA PRO A 17 -23.00 13.07 44.04
C PRO A 17 -24.34 12.32 44.10
N SER A 18 -24.98 12.11 42.95
CA SER A 18 -25.88 10.97 42.70
C SER A 18 -26.68 11.26 41.44
N ASP A 19 -26.27 10.70 40.31
CA ASP A 19 -27.25 10.14 39.38
C ASP A 19 -26.59 9.02 38.59
N LEU A 20 -27.06 7.81 38.91
CA LEU A 20 -26.75 6.58 38.21
C LEU A 20 -27.24 6.71 36.77
N GLY A 21 -26.30 6.81 35.84
CA GLY A 21 -26.52 6.67 34.40
C GLY A 21 -25.67 5.54 33.86
N ALA A 22 -26.05 4.30 34.14
CA ALA A 22 -25.53 3.14 33.43
C ALA A 22 -25.65 3.35 31.92
N ARG A 23 -24.53 3.17 31.20
CA ARG A 23 -24.39 2.69 29.81
C ARG A 23 -23.15 3.33 29.18
N ARG A 24 -22.09 2.55 29.04
CA ARG A 24 -21.74 1.86 27.78
C ARG A 24 -20.41 1.18 28.05
N VAL A 25 -20.43 -0.14 28.00
CA VAL A 25 -19.24 -0.99 27.96
C VAL A 25 -18.15 -0.30 27.15
N ASP A 26 -17.02 0.00 27.79
CA ASP A 26 -15.80 0.34 27.07
C ASP A 26 -15.52 -0.86 26.18
N ARG A 27 -15.79 -0.66 24.89
CA ARG A 27 -15.45 -1.55 23.80
C ARG A 27 -13.94 -1.78 23.92
N VAL A 28 -13.55 -2.89 24.55
CA VAL A 28 -12.20 -3.42 24.46
C VAL A 28 -11.90 -3.47 22.97
N ASN A 29 -11.04 -2.56 22.51
CA ASN A 29 -10.46 -2.62 21.18
C ASN A 29 -9.85 -4.01 21.07
N GLY A 30 -10.48 -4.87 20.26
CA GLY A 30 -10.01 -6.22 20.04
C GLY A 30 -8.54 -6.16 19.66
N MET A 31 -7.70 -6.81 20.46
CA MET A 31 -6.36 -7.21 20.03
C MET A 31 -6.54 -7.88 18.67
N LYS A 32 -6.07 -7.20 17.61
CA LYS A 32 -5.98 -7.82 16.30
C LYS A 32 -5.16 -9.07 16.52
N LYS A 33 -5.77 -10.24 16.32
CA LYS A 33 -5.08 -11.52 16.44
C LYS A 33 -3.95 -11.49 15.41
N SER A 34 -2.73 -11.19 15.86
CA SER A 34 -1.54 -11.25 15.03
C SER A 34 -1.31 -12.72 14.74
N HIS A 35 -1.77 -13.16 13.57
CA HIS A 35 -1.67 -14.54 13.14
C HIS A 35 -0.20 -14.90 12.86
N GLY A 36 0.47 -15.49 13.85
CA GLY A 36 1.79 -16.12 13.71
C GLY A 36 2.91 -15.22 13.15
N PRO A 37 4.14 -15.72 13.05
CA PRO A 37 5.13 -15.11 12.18
C PRO A 37 4.60 -15.14 10.74
N ASP A 38 4.86 -14.08 9.96
CA ASP A 38 4.49 -14.06 8.55
C ASP A 38 5.30 -15.14 7.82
N PHE A 39 4.67 -16.30 7.59
CA PHE A 39 5.32 -17.43 6.93
C PHE A 39 5.67 -17.13 5.47
N ARG A 40 5.24 -15.98 4.95
CA ARG A 40 5.53 -15.55 3.58
C ARG A 40 6.64 -14.50 3.61
N ARG A 41 7.61 -14.68 2.71
CA ARG A 41 8.60 -13.65 2.44
C ARG A 41 7.89 -12.38 1.97
N GLN A 42 8.20 -11.26 2.61
CA GLN A 42 7.66 -9.95 2.24
C GLN A 42 8.49 -9.32 1.13
N LEU A 43 7.83 -8.52 0.29
CA LEU A 43 8.51 -7.77 -0.76
C LEU A 43 9.30 -6.64 -0.10
N LYS A 44 10.62 -6.66 -0.25
CA LYS A 44 11.48 -5.56 0.19
C LYS A 44 11.15 -4.31 -0.64
N PRO A 45 11.32 -3.10 -0.09
CA PRO A 45 11.18 -1.90 -0.88
C PRO A 45 12.33 -1.85 -1.90
N LEU A 46 12.00 -1.98 -3.19
CA LEU A 46 12.96 -2.05 -4.28
C LEU A 46 12.93 -0.75 -5.09
N MET A 47 14.10 -0.16 -5.32
CA MET A 47 14.28 0.99 -6.21
C MET A 47 15.23 0.66 -7.36
N GLU A 48 15.09 1.41 -8.46
CA GLU A 48 16.00 1.25 -9.61
C GLU A 48 17.42 1.63 -9.19
N CYS A 49 18.39 0.86 -9.71
CA CYS A 49 19.79 1.15 -9.51
C CYS A 49 20.15 2.49 -10.16
N GLY A 50 20.73 3.42 -9.40
CA GLY A 50 21.15 4.73 -9.93
C GLY A 50 22.27 4.66 -10.98
N VAL A 51 23.08 3.60 -10.96
CA VAL A 51 24.22 3.42 -11.88
C VAL A 51 23.75 3.02 -13.28
N CYS A 52 22.96 1.95 -13.39
CA CYS A 52 22.44 1.45 -14.68
C CYS A 52 21.02 1.92 -15.01
N ARG A 53 20.36 2.68 -14.11
CA ARG A 53 18.98 3.18 -14.27
C ARG A 53 17.98 2.06 -14.59
N GLY A 54 18.07 0.96 -13.83
CA GLY A 54 17.19 -0.19 -14.00
C GLY A 54 17.57 -1.15 -15.14
N ALA A 55 18.55 -0.82 -15.99
CA ALA A 55 18.89 -1.65 -17.14
C ALA A 55 19.58 -2.98 -16.79
N GLY A 56 20.22 -3.07 -15.62
CA GLY A 56 21.04 -4.23 -15.23
C GLY A 56 22.40 -4.29 -15.92
N CYS A 57 22.65 -3.43 -16.91
CA CYS A 57 23.93 -3.35 -17.60
C CYS A 57 24.35 -1.88 -17.85
N THR A 58 25.63 -1.68 -18.12
CA THR A 58 26.22 -0.41 -18.56
C THR A 58 26.85 -0.58 -19.93
N LYS A 59 27.10 0.52 -20.66
CA LYS A 59 27.74 0.46 -21.99
C LYS A 59 29.25 0.40 -21.82
N GLY A 60 29.85 -0.71 -22.25
CA GLY A 60 31.28 -0.79 -22.51
C GLY A 60 31.65 -0.21 -23.88
N VAL A 61 32.92 -0.34 -24.26
CA VAL A 61 33.43 0.16 -25.56
C VAL A 61 32.82 -0.62 -26.73
N PHE A 62 32.61 -1.94 -26.56
CA PHE A 62 32.17 -2.82 -27.64
C PHE A 62 30.94 -3.68 -27.30
N PHE A 63 30.57 -3.79 -26.01
CA PHE A 63 29.47 -4.62 -25.54
C PHE A 63 28.86 -4.06 -24.24
N HIS A 64 27.72 -4.62 -23.84
CA HIS A 64 27.11 -4.32 -22.55
C HIS A 64 27.80 -5.10 -21.43
N ILE A 65 28.13 -4.42 -20.35
CA ILE A 65 28.77 -5.00 -19.17
C ILE A 65 27.76 -5.05 -18.04
N ASP A 66 27.71 -6.16 -17.32
CA ASP A 66 26.85 -6.34 -16.17
C ASP A 66 27.08 -5.25 -15.13
N CYS A 67 25.99 -4.69 -14.61
CA CYS A 67 26.07 -3.66 -13.58
C CYS A 67 26.31 -4.31 -12.22
N GLU A 68 27.57 -4.33 -11.79
CA GLU A 68 28.02 -4.89 -10.50
C GLU A 68 27.31 -4.24 -9.31
N ALA A 69 27.03 -2.93 -9.37
CA ALA A 69 26.34 -2.19 -8.31
C ALA A 69 24.91 -2.70 -7.98
N CYS A 70 24.34 -3.56 -8.83
CA CYS A 70 23.02 -4.15 -8.62
C CYS A 70 22.98 -5.65 -8.92
N ASN A 71 24.12 -6.33 -9.00
CA ASN A 71 24.21 -7.74 -9.40
C ASN A 71 23.46 -8.02 -10.71
N ALA A 72 23.67 -7.16 -11.71
CA ALA A 72 23.01 -7.20 -13.02
C ALA A 72 21.47 -7.17 -13.03
N SER A 73 20.83 -6.89 -11.89
CA SER A 73 19.37 -6.98 -11.77
C SER A 73 18.63 -5.71 -12.18
N GLY A 74 19.30 -4.56 -12.14
CA GLY A 74 18.69 -3.24 -12.25
C GLY A 74 18.02 -2.74 -10.96
N TRP A 75 17.99 -3.54 -9.87
CA TRP A 75 17.29 -3.21 -8.64
C TRP A 75 18.21 -3.24 -7.42
N ILE A 76 17.97 -2.31 -6.49
CA ILE A 76 18.65 -2.24 -5.19
C ILE A 76 17.60 -2.10 -4.07
N CYS A 77 18.00 -2.41 -2.84
CA CYS A 77 17.15 -2.22 -1.68
C CYS A 77 17.02 -0.72 -1.40
N GLN A 78 15.81 -0.19 -1.44
CA GLN A 78 15.56 1.23 -1.20
C GLN A 78 15.94 1.67 0.21
N ALA A 79 15.82 0.77 1.20
CA ALA A 79 16.11 1.09 2.59
C ALA A 79 17.62 1.21 2.86
N THR A 80 18.44 0.40 2.20
CA THR A 80 19.89 0.37 2.43
C THR A 80 20.69 1.07 1.33
N GLY A 81 20.12 1.21 0.13
CA GLY A 81 20.83 1.66 -1.07
C GLY A 81 21.77 0.61 -1.66
N GLU A 82 21.76 -0.62 -1.16
CA GLU A 82 22.68 -1.67 -1.56
C GLU A 82 22.04 -2.69 -2.51
N ALA A 83 22.88 -3.38 -3.28
CA ALA A 83 22.46 -4.52 -4.08
C ALA A 83 21.81 -5.59 -3.20
N LEU A 84 20.76 -6.24 -3.71
CA LEU A 84 20.19 -7.37 -2.98
C LEU A 84 21.17 -8.55 -3.00
N PRO A 85 21.30 -9.27 -1.88
CA PRO A 85 22.08 -10.51 -1.86
C PRO A 85 21.41 -11.53 -2.78
N LEU A 86 22.23 -12.38 -3.41
CA LEU A 86 21.80 -13.23 -4.52
C LEU A 86 20.67 -14.20 -4.11
N GLU A 87 20.72 -14.72 -2.89
CA GLU A 87 19.73 -15.63 -2.30
C GLU A 87 18.35 -14.98 -2.07
N GLU A 88 18.30 -13.64 -2.00
CA GLU A 88 17.06 -12.88 -1.88
C GLU A 88 16.62 -12.28 -3.22
N LEU A 89 17.57 -11.97 -4.10
CA LEU A 89 17.33 -11.26 -5.35
C LEU A 89 16.28 -11.96 -6.21
N VAL A 90 16.47 -13.25 -6.52
CA VAL A 90 15.55 -14.00 -7.38
C VAL A 90 14.13 -14.10 -6.79
N PRO A 91 13.94 -14.46 -5.50
CA PRO A 91 12.63 -14.40 -4.86
C PRO A 91 11.95 -13.03 -4.92
N GLN A 92 12.70 -11.95 -4.63
CA GLN A 92 12.16 -10.59 -4.61
C GLN A 92 11.73 -10.12 -6.00
N LEU A 93 12.53 -10.39 -7.03
CA LEU A 93 12.17 -10.08 -8.42
C LEU A 93 10.98 -10.91 -8.91
N SER A 94 10.92 -12.19 -8.55
CA SER A 94 9.79 -13.06 -8.89
C SER A 94 8.48 -12.56 -8.29
N MET A 95 8.51 -12.10 -7.03
CA MET A 95 7.36 -11.49 -6.38
C MET A 95 6.95 -10.17 -7.05
N ARG A 96 7.91 -9.30 -7.35
CA ARG A 96 7.65 -8.03 -8.06
C ARG A 96 7.00 -8.28 -9.42
N LEU A 97 7.54 -9.20 -10.21
CA LEU A 97 7.02 -9.56 -11.53
C LEU A 97 5.56 -10.03 -11.43
N ARG A 98 5.28 -10.99 -10.54
CA ARG A 98 3.91 -11.49 -10.31
C ARG A 98 2.94 -10.37 -9.92
N ASN A 99 3.37 -9.45 -9.05
CA ASN A 99 2.55 -8.32 -8.62
C ASN A 99 2.22 -7.38 -9.80
N VAL A 100 3.21 -7.04 -10.62
CA VAL A 100 3.03 -6.19 -11.81
C VAL A 100 2.17 -6.89 -12.85
N THR A 101 2.40 -8.17 -13.14
CA THR A 101 1.57 -8.95 -14.08
C THR A 101 0.11 -9.03 -13.62
N ALA A 102 -0.13 -9.25 -12.33
CA ALA A 102 -1.48 -9.24 -11.76
C ALA A 102 -2.13 -7.84 -11.79
N GLN A 103 -1.34 -6.77 -11.66
CA GLN A 103 -1.84 -5.41 -11.82
C GLN A 103 -2.23 -5.13 -13.27
N LEU A 104 -1.37 -5.49 -14.23
CA LEU A 104 -1.64 -5.33 -15.66
C LEU A 104 -2.88 -6.12 -16.10
N SER A 105 -3.06 -7.35 -15.61
CA SER A 105 -4.25 -8.13 -15.94
C SER A 105 -5.53 -7.48 -15.39
N ARG A 106 -5.51 -6.99 -14.15
CA ARG A 106 -6.64 -6.23 -13.58
C ARG A 106 -6.93 -4.95 -14.34
N THR A 107 -5.91 -4.19 -14.74
CA THR A 107 -6.08 -2.98 -15.54
C THR A 107 -6.69 -3.29 -16.90
N ARG A 108 -6.24 -4.35 -17.59
CA ARG A 108 -6.83 -4.79 -18.87
C ARG A 108 -8.30 -5.16 -18.73
N GLN A 109 -8.67 -5.89 -17.67
CA GLN A 109 -10.08 -6.23 -17.40
C GLN A 109 -10.93 -5.00 -17.07
N ALA A 110 -10.37 -4.00 -16.39
CA ALA A 110 -11.06 -2.75 -16.07
C ALA A 110 -11.19 -1.81 -17.28
N GLN A 111 -10.29 -1.92 -18.26
CA GLN A 111 -10.26 -1.14 -19.49
C GLN A 111 -11.01 -1.82 -20.65
N GLY A 112 -11.95 -2.71 -20.35
CA GLY A 112 -12.77 -3.38 -21.37
C GLY A 112 -13.23 -2.36 -22.41
N GLY A 113 -12.86 -2.59 -23.68
CA GLY A 113 -13.00 -1.60 -24.73
C GLY A 113 -14.45 -1.18 -24.92
N ALA A 114 -14.71 -0.02 -25.53
CA ALA A 114 -16.07 0.44 -25.82
C ALA A 114 -16.92 -0.67 -26.46
N HIS A 115 -16.32 -1.50 -27.31
CA HIS A 115 -16.92 -2.67 -27.95
C HIS A 115 -17.35 -3.78 -26.96
N GLU A 116 -16.51 -4.14 -25.98
CA GLU A 116 -16.83 -5.15 -24.96
C GLU A 116 -17.92 -4.64 -24.00
N GLN A 117 -18.07 -3.33 -23.83
CA GLN A 117 -19.16 -2.71 -23.08
C GLN A 117 -20.49 -2.69 -23.87
N TYR A 118 -20.45 -2.65 -25.21
CA TYR A 118 -21.63 -2.82 -26.07
C TYR A 118 -22.13 -4.28 -26.09
N GLU A 119 -21.22 -5.26 -26.07
CA GLU A 119 -21.56 -6.69 -26.02
C GLU A 119 -21.96 -7.18 -24.61
N GLN A 120 -21.57 -6.46 -23.57
CA GLN A 120 -22.14 -6.64 -22.23
C GLN A 120 -23.59 -6.17 -22.22
N ASN A 121 -24.48 -7.10 -22.56
CA ASN A 121 -25.92 -6.95 -22.43
C ASN A 121 -26.27 -6.37 -21.04
N ASN A 122 -26.93 -5.21 -21.00
CA ASN A 122 -27.61 -4.71 -19.79
C ASN A 122 -28.75 -5.69 -19.42
N GLN A 123 -28.39 -6.82 -18.81
CA GLN A 123 -29.30 -7.83 -18.30
C GLN A 123 -29.85 -7.45 -16.91
N CYS A 124 -29.33 -6.39 -16.30
CA CYS A 124 -29.72 -5.91 -14.97
C CYS A 124 -30.80 -4.81 -15.01
N GLY A 125 -31.81 -4.94 -15.87
CA GLY A 125 -32.96 -4.03 -15.89
C GLY A 125 -34.21 -4.74 -16.41
N ALA A 126 -35.35 -4.51 -15.74
CA ALA A 126 -36.64 -5.03 -16.17
C ALA A 126 -37.07 -4.36 -17.48
N GLY A 127 -36.83 -5.01 -18.62
CA GLY A 127 -37.41 -4.60 -19.92
C GLY A 127 -36.48 -4.57 -21.14
N ARG A 128 -35.56 -5.51 -21.34
CA ARG A 128 -34.72 -5.56 -22.56
C ARG A 128 -34.95 -6.83 -23.39
N THR A 129 -35.79 -6.72 -24.41
CA THR A 129 -35.77 -7.59 -25.60
C THR A 129 -34.94 -6.91 -26.67
N ASN A 130 -33.86 -7.54 -27.17
CA ASN A 130 -33.16 -7.06 -28.36
C ASN A 130 -33.94 -7.53 -29.59
N PHE A 131 -34.49 -6.59 -30.37
CA PHE A 131 -34.96 -6.85 -31.73
C PHE A 131 -33.76 -6.80 -32.66
N THR A 132 -33.33 -7.96 -33.16
CA THR A 132 -32.42 -8.05 -34.30
C THR A 132 -33.28 -8.40 -35.50
N GLY A 133 -33.63 -7.38 -36.30
CA GLY A 133 -34.31 -7.58 -37.58
C GLY A 133 -33.35 -8.17 -38.61
N ASP A 134 -33.87 -9.06 -39.47
CA ASP A 134 -33.13 -9.64 -40.60
C ASP A 134 -32.93 -8.66 -41.77
#